data_AF-A0A370UA56-F1
#
_entry.id   AF-A0A370UA56-F1
#
_cell.length_a   1.000
_cell.length_b   1.000
_cell.length_c   1.000
_cell.angle_alpha   90.00
_cell.angle_beta   90.00
_cell.angle_gamma   90.00
#
_symmetry.space_group_name_H-M   'P 1'
#
loop_
_entity.id
_entity.type
_entity.pdbx_description
1 polymer ?
#
loop_
_entity_poly.entity_id
_entity_poly.type
_entity_poly.pdbx_seq_one_letter_code
_entity_poly.pdbx_strand_id
1 'polypeptide(L)'
;MDIYGIGSALRGMFGVVSEGARRSGRTSRMLDLVRSGDVILCLSTREAEGLRKELKRREISDVRVIDKKAFYEGAGRANARRDIGRVHFTHEFVEDHYHYALHRADESLRDIELILYRRPTPPPGPPPLREVRYW
;
A
#
# COMPACT_ATOMS: atom_id res chain seq x y z
N MET A 1 21.54 5.14 3.37
CA MET A 1 20.82 5.94 4.36
C MET A 1 20.30 7.17 3.63
N ASP A 2 19.06 7.59 3.86
CA ASP A 2 18.53 8.83 3.27
C ASP A 2 19.12 10.04 4.01
N ILE A 3 20.31 10.47 3.57
CA ILE A 3 21.11 11.53 4.22
C ILE A 3 20.37 12.87 4.24
N TYR A 4 19.49 13.10 3.26
CA TYR A 4 18.71 14.33 3.16
C TYR A 4 17.42 14.28 3.98
N GLY A 5 17.08 13.12 4.55
CA GLY A 5 15.88 12.92 5.38
C GLY A 5 14.56 13.12 4.64
N ILE A 6 14.55 13.04 3.31
CA ILE A 6 13.38 13.26 2.45
C ILE A 6 12.27 12.26 2.78
N GLY A 7 12.59 10.97 2.91
CA GLY A 7 11.64 9.92 3.28
C GLY A 7 11.03 10.13 4.65
N SER A 8 11.84 10.54 5.63
CA SER A 8 11.36 10.89 6.98
C SER A 8 10.44 12.12 6.95
N ALA A 9 10.80 13.14 6.17
CA ALA A 9 9.98 14.34 6.00
C ALA A 9 8.64 14.03 5.32
N LEU A 10 8.65 13.22 4.24
CA LEU A 10 7.44 12.79 3.55
C LEU A 10 6.52 11.98 4.47
N ARG A 11 7.07 11.06 5.27
CA ARG A 11 6.28 10.31 6.26
C ARG A 11 5.68 11.21 7.33
N GLY A 12 6.44 12.17 7.85
CA GLY A 12 5.96 13.14 8.83
C GLY A 12 4.84 14.02 8.28
N MET A 13 5.06 14.60 7.10
CA MET A 13 4.06 15.41 6.38
C MET A 13 2.79 14.59 6.14
N PHE A 14 2.94 13.36 5.64
CA PHE A 14 1.80 12.49 5.39
C PHE A 14 1.03 12.17 6.67
N GLY A 15 1.72 11.83 7.76
CA GLY A 15 1.09 11.59 9.06
C GLY A 15 0.28 12.79 9.57
N VAL A 16 0.82 14.01 9.44
CA VAL A 16 0.11 15.24 9.83
C VAL A 16 -1.13 15.47 8.96
N VAL A 17 -1.00 15.29 7.65
CA VAL A 17 -2.13 15.46 6.71
C VAL A 17 -3.21 14.43 6.99
N SER A 18 -2.86 13.16 7.18
CA SER A 18 -3.78 12.08 7.48
C SER A 18 -4.51 12.32 8.82
N GLU A 19 -3.78 12.69 9.87
CA GLU A 19 -4.40 12.97 11.17
C GLU A 19 -5.33 14.18 11.11
N GLY A 20 -4.93 15.27 10.45
CA GLY A 20 -5.79 16.45 10.25
C GLY A 20 -6.99 16.18 9.34
N ALA A 21 -6.91 15.16 8.49
CA ALA A 21 -7.98 14.76 7.60
C ALA A 21 -9.01 13.83 8.26
N ARG A 22 -8.65 13.14 9.35
CA ARG A 22 -9.58 12.33 10.12
C ARG A 22 -10.76 13.18 10.58
N ARG A 23 -11.97 12.61 10.49
CA ARG A 23 -13.24 13.25 10.90
C ARG A 23 -13.63 14.51 10.11
N SER A 24 -12.97 14.80 8.98
CA SER A 24 -13.35 15.89 8.06
C SER A 24 -14.65 15.64 7.26
N GLY A 25 -15.30 14.49 7.44
CA GLY A 25 -16.49 14.10 6.69
C GLY A 25 -16.24 13.72 5.23
N ARG A 26 -14.97 13.51 4.82
CA ARG A 26 -14.62 13.16 3.43
C ARG A 26 -15.28 11.87 2.94
N THR A 27 -15.33 10.83 3.77
CA THR A 27 -16.07 9.59 3.43
C THR A 27 -17.57 9.87 3.29
N SER A 28 -18.13 10.77 4.10
CA SER A 28 -19.54 11.19 3.97
C SER A 28 -19.79 11.95 2.67
N ARG A 29 -18.87 12.84 2.26
CA ARG A 29 -18.94 13.56 0.97
C ARG A 29 -18.80 12.62 -0.23
N MET A 30 -17.96 11.59 -0.13
CA MET A 30 -17.86 10.57 -1.17
C MET A 30 -19.21 9.88 -1.37
N LEU A 31 -19.92 9.54 -0.29
CA LEU A 31 -21.25 8.91 -0.38
C LEU A 31 -22.30 9.79 -1.06
N ASP A 32 -22.14 11.12 -1.07
CA ASP A 32 -23.02 12.04 -1.80
C ASP A 32 -22.81 11.98 -3.32
N LEU A 33 -21.68 11.42 -3.77
CA LEU A 33 -21.30 11.30 -5.19
C LEU A 33 -21.53 9.89 -5.75
N VAL A 34 -21.75 8.91 -4.88
CA VAL A 34 -21.93 7.50 -5.24
C VAL A 34 -23.27 7.30 -5.94
N ARG A 35 -23.26 6.53 -7.02
CA ARG A 35 -24.45 6.15 -7.80
C ARG A 35 -24.63 4.64 -7.83
N SER A 36 -25.85 4.20 -8.14
CA SER A 36 -26.16 2.80 -8.44
C SER A 36 -25.21 2.27 -9.54
N GLY A 37 -24.70 1.06 -9.36
CA GLY A 37 -23.68 0.43 -10.19
C GLY A 37 -22.22 0.74 -9.79
N ASP A 38 -21.97 1.75 -8.95
CA ASP A 38 -20.62 2.12 -8.51
C ASP A 38 -20.00 1.07 -7.56
N VAL A 39 -18.67 1.16 -7.40
CA VAL A 39 -17.89 0.35 -6.46
C VAL A 39 -17.20 1.26 -5.45
N ILE A 40 -17.23 0.86 -4.19
CA ILE A 40 -16.45 1.49 -3.12
C ILE A 40 -15.39 0.49 -2.65
N LEU A 41 -14.12 0.89 -2.74
CA LEU A 41 -12.98 0.18 -2.19
C LEU A 41 -12.61 0.76 -0.83
N CYS A 42 -12.62 -0.09 0.18
CA CYS A 42 -12.40 0.28 1.58
C CYS A 42 -11.26 -0.55 2.18
N LEU A 43 -10.65 -0.03 3.24
CA LEU A 43 -9.45 -0.63 3.83
C LEU A 43 -9.74 -1.96 4.54
N SER A 44 -10.90 -2.06 5.21
CA SER A 44 -11.22 -3.19 6.07
C SER A 44 -12.66 -3.68 5.96
N THR A 45 -12.90 -4.92 6.34
CA THR A 45 -14.25 -5.49 6.41
C THR A 45 -15.16 -4.72 7.37
N ARG A 46 -14.62 -4.20 8.48
CA ARG A 46 -15.36 -3.35 9.42
C ARG A 46 -15.82 -2.04 8.78
N GLU A 47 -14.94 -1.40 8.02
CA GLU A 47 -15.29 -0.20 7.24
C GLU A 47 -16.36 -0.53 6.20
N ALA A 48 -16.21 -1.68 5.51
CA ALA A 48 -17.17 -2.16 4.53
C ALA A 48 -18.58 -2.32 5.12
N GLU A 49 -18.69 -2.93 6.30
CA GLU A 49 -19.95 -3.07 7.03
C GLU A 49 -20.57 -1.72 7.42
N GLY A 50 -19.75 -0.77 7.86
CA GLY A 50 -20.20 0.60 8.16
C GLY A 50 -20.76 1.30 6.93
N LEU A 51 -20.06 1.22 5.80
CA LEU A 51 -20.48 1.79 4.52
C LEU A 51 -21.77 1.14 4.00
N ARG A 52 -21.90 -0.18 4.10
CA ARG A 52 -23.14 -0.89 3.69
C ARG A 52 -24.34 -0.45 4.53
N LYS A 53 -24.17 -0.28 5.86
CA LYS A 53 -25.21 0.26 6.74
C LYS A 53 -25.60 1.68 6.34
N GLU A 54 -24.62 2.51 6.00
CA GLU A 54 -24.83 3.89 5.61
C GLU A 54 -25.54 4.01 4.25
N LEU A 55 -25.13 3.23 3.26
CA LEU A 55 -25.79 3.17 1.95
C LEU A 55 -27.25 2.73 2.09
N LYS A 56 -27.51 1.70 2.93
CA LYS A 56 -28.87 1.25 3.24
C LYS A 56 -29.70 2.35 3.89
N ARG A 57 -29.12 3.10 4.84
CA ARG A 57 -29.79 4.24 5.51
C ARG A 57 -30.16 5.35 4.53
N ARG A 58 -29.37 5.55 3.49
CA ARG A 58 -29.58 6.54 2.44
C ARG A 58 -30.42 6.03 1.26
N GLU A 59 -30.93 4.80 1.34
CA GLU A 59 -31.70 4.14 0.29
C GLU A 59 -30.94 4.02 -1.06
N ILE A 60 -29.61 4.01 -1.01
CA ILE A 60 -28.76 3.82 -2.18
C ILE A 60 -28.56 2.30 -2.38
N SER A 61 -29.18 1.76 -3.41
CA SER A 61 -29.08 0.35 -3.79
C SER A 61 -28.06 0.13 -4.91
N ASP A 62 -27.65 -1.13 -5.08
CA ASP A 62 -26.75 -1.57 -6.16
C ASP A 62 -25.35 -0.93 -6.17
N VAL A 63 -24.83 -0.60 -4.98
CA VAL A 63 -23.43 -0.18 -4.81
C VAL A 63 -22.64 -1.34 -4.21
N ARG A 64 -21.56 -1.73 -4.88
CA ARG A 64 -20.68 -2.80 -4.39
C ARG A 64 -19.63 -2.22 -3.45
N VAL A 65 -19.61 -2.70 -2.21
CA VAL A 65 -18.57 -2.35 -1.24
C VAL A 65 -17.62 -3.53 -1.09
N ILE A 66 -16.35 -3.32 -1.44
CA ILE A 66 -15.30 -4.34 -1.47
C ILE A 66 -14.19 -3.89 -0.53
N ASP A 67 -13.81 -4.75 0.43
CA ASP A 67 -12.65 -4.49 1.27
C ASP A 67 -11.33 -4.86 0.58
N LYS A 68 -10.23 -4.27 1.06
CA LYS A 68 -8.88 -4.46 0.52
C LYS A 68 -8.50 -5.93 0.40
N LYS A 69 -8.83 -6.75 1.40
CA LYS A 69 -8.51 -8.19 1.39
C LYS A 69 -9.25 -8.90 0.26
N ALA A 70 -10.57 -8.72 0.18
CA ALA A 70 -11.39 -9.28 -0.89
C ALA A 70 -10.95 -8.82 -2.28
N PHE A 71 -10.48 -7.57 -2.41
CA PHE A 71 -9.95 -7.05 -3.67
C PHE A 71 -8.71 -7.84 -4.14
N TYR A 72 -7.74 -8.05 -3.26
CA TYR A 72 -6.49 -8.77 -3.58
C TYR A 72 -6.68 -10.29 -3.72
N GLU A 73 -7.62 -10.90 -2.99
CA GLU A 73 -7.94 -12.34 -3.07
C GLU A 73 -8.73 -12.73 -4.34
N GLY A 74 -9.03 -11.76 -5.21
CA GLY A 74 -9.55 -12.02 -6.55
C GLY A 74 -11.02 -11.67 -6.73
N ALA A 75 -11.78 -11.40 -5.66
CA ALA A 75 -13.15 -10.89 -5.78
C ALA A 75 -13.18 -9.52 -6.48
N GLY A 76 -12.14 -8.69 -6.32
CA GLY A 76 -11.99 -7.43 -7.07
C GLY A 76 -11.60 -7.61 -8.54
N ARG A 77 -10.73 -8.59 -8.84
CA ARG A 77 -10.24 -8.83 -10.21
C ARG A 77 -11.26 -9.52 -11.10
N ALA A 78 -12.03 -10.47 -10.56
CA ALA A 78 -13.11 -11.15 -11.29
C ALA A 78 -14.31 -10.22 -11.56
N ASN A 79 -14.57 -9.28 -10.64
CA ASN A 79 -15.63 -8.28 -10.76
C ASN A 79 -15.24 -7.05 -11.59
N ALA A 80 -13.99 -6.96 -12.08
CA ALA A 80 -13.48 -5.92 -12.97
C ALA A 80 -14.03 -6.00 -14.42
N ARG A 81 -15.09 -6.79 -14.65
CA ARG A 81 -15.73 -6.98 -15.96
C ARG A 81 -16.71 -5.83 -16.28
N ARG A 82 -16.36 -5.10 -17.35
CA ARG A 82 -17.09 -4.21 -18.31
C ARG A 82 -18.35 -3.40 -17.93
N ASP A 83 -19.16 -3.76 -16.93
CA ASP A 83 -20.41 -3.05 -16.59
C ASP A 83 -20.36 -2.46 -15.17
N ILE A 84 -19.21 -1.92 -14.78
CA ILE A 84 -18.99 -1.33 -13.46
C ILE A 84 -19.14 0.18 -13.59
N GLY A 85 -19.90 0.79 -12.67
CA GLY A 85 -19.90 2.23 -12.48
C GLY A 85 -18.52 2.75 -12.02
N ARG A 86 -18.51 3.94 -11.46
CA ARG A 86 -17.28 4.57 -10.97
C ARG A 86 -16.71 3.80 -9.78
N VAL A 87 -15.39 3.80 -9.67
CA VAL A 87 -14.69 3.25 -8.51
C VAL A 87 -14.32 4.40 -7.58
N HIS A 88 -14.79 4.32 -6.34
CA HIS A 88 -14.49 5.27 -5.27
C HIS A 88 -13.59 4.59 -4.25
N PHE A 89 -12.57 5.31 -3.78
CA PHE A 89 -11.69 4.84 -2.73
C PHE A 89 -12.01 5.57 -1.44
N THR A 90 -12.13 4.83 -0.34
CA THR A 90 -12.26 5.48 0.96
C THR A 90 -10.96 6.19 1.32
N HIS A 91 -11.08 7.16 2.21
CA HIS A 91 -9.92 7.92 2.66
C HIS A 91 -8.87 7.01 3.32
N GLU A 92 -9.31 6.08 4.18
CA GLU A 92 -8.43 5.11 4.85
C GLU A 92 -7.70 4.21 3.85
N PHE A 93 -8.38 3.81 2.77
CA PHE A 93 -7.75 3.03 1.71
C PHE A 93 -6.62 3.81 1.02
N VAL A 94 -6.88 5.08 0.67
CA VAL A 94 -5.89 5.96 0.03
C VAL A 94 -4.71 6.21 0.98
N GLU A 95 -4.99 6.43 2.26
CA GLU A 95 -3.95 6.62 3.28
C GLU A 95 -3.03 5.42 3.41
N ASP A 96 -3.60 4.25 3.58
CA ASP A 96 -2.87 2.99 3.68
C ASP A 96 -2.04 2.72 2.41
N HIS A 97 -2.59 3.03 1.23
CA HIS A 97 -1.87 2.87 -0.03
C HIS A 97 -0.61 3.76 -0.09
N TYR A 98 -0.72 5.03 0.29
CA TYR A 98 0.45 5.93 0.32
C TYR A 98 1.45 5.54 1.40
N HIS A 99 0.99 5.14 2.59
CA HIS A 99 1.87 4.63 3.63
C HIS A 99 2.67 3.42 3.15
N TYR A 100 2.00 2.46 2.48
CA TYR A 100 2.66 1.31 1.90
C TYR A 100 3.69 1.71 0.84
N ALA A 101 3.36 2.64 -0.06
CA ALA A 101 4.30 3.12 -1.09
C ALA A 101 5.55 3.78 -0.49
N LEU A 102 5.39 4.63 0.54
CA LEU A 102 6.50 5.27 1.25
C LEU A 102 7.36 4.26 2.03
N HIS A 103 6.74 3.19 2.55
CA HIS A 103 7.48 2.11 3.18
C HIS A 103 8.34 1.36 2.16
N ARG A 104 7.76 0.97 1.02
CA ARG A 104 8.44 0.24 -0.06
C ARG A 104 9.59 1.03 -0.68
N ALA A 105 9.43 2.35 -0.81
CA ALA A 105 10.49 3.22 -1.28
C ALA A 105 11.71 3.21 -0.35
N ASP A 106 11.49 3.28 0.97
CA ASP A 106 12.56 3.21 1.98
C ASP A 106 13.25 1.83 1.99
N GLU A 107 12.49 0.74 1.90
CA GLU A 107 13.07 -0.61 1.74
C GLU A 107 13.97 -0.70 0.50
N SER A 108 13.50 -0.17 -0.63
CA SER A 108 14.25 -0.20 -1.89
C SER A 108 15.58 0.58 -1.80
N LEU A 109 15.58 1.72 -1.10
CA LEU A 109 16.81 2.50 -0.86
C LEU A 109 17.80 1.74 0.04
N ARG A 110 17.31 1.03 1.05
CA ARG A 110 18.14 0.17 1.92
C ARG A 110 18.73 -1.01 1.16
N ASP A 111 17.97 -1.61 0.26
CA ASP A 111 18.46 -2.72 -0.56
C ASP A 111 19.60 -2.26 -1.49
N ILE A 112 19.44 -1.11 -2.15
CA ILE A 112 20.50 -0.50 -2.98
C ILE A 112 21.75 -0.24 -2.14
N GLU A 113 21.56 0.32 -0.94
CA GLU A 113 22.65 0.58 0.00
C GLU A 113 23.40 -0.71 0.36
N LEU A 114 22.69 -1.78 0.69
CA LEU A 114 23.27 -3.09 1.02
C LEU A 114 24.03 -3.69 -0.16
N ILE A 115 23.50 -3.55 -1.39
CA ILE A 115 24.19 -4.01 -2.61
C ILE A 115 25.51 -3.29 -2.78
N LEU A 116 25.55 -1.97 -2.60
CA LEU A 116 26.74 -1.15 -2.78
C LEU A 116 27.77 -1.35 -1.64
N TYR A 117 27.34 -1.64 -0.42
CA TYR A 117 28.22 -1.88 0.73
C TYR A 117 28.68 -3.34 0.88
N ARG A 118 28.14 -4.29 0.11
CA ARG A 118 28.72 -5.64 0.04
C ARG A 118 30.14 -5.54 -0.51
N ARG A 119 31.13 -5.71 0.36
CA ARG A 119 32.53 -5.88 -0.07
C ARG A 119 32.59 -7.03 -1.06
N PRO A 120 33.32 -6.91 -2.18
CA PRO A 120 33.62 -8.06 -3.01
C PRO A 120 34.30 -9.11 -2.12
N THR A 121 33.81 -10.35 -2.18
CA THR A 121 34.53 -11.47 -1.57
C THR A 121 35.95 -11.44 -2.12
N PRO A 122 36.99 -11.40 -1.26
CA PRO A 122 38.35 -11.48 -1.75
C PRO A 122 38.47 -12.74 -2.61
N PRO A 123 39.22 -12.70 -3.73
CA PRO A 123 39.45 -13.89 -4.52
C PRO A 123 40.00 -15.00 -3.61
N PRO A 124 39.67 -16.28 -3.88
CA PRO A 124 40.22 -17.38 -3.12
C PRO A 124 41.75 -17.21 -3.07
N GLY A 125 42.30 -17.30 -1.85
CA GLY A 125 43.75 -17.21 -1.67
C GLY A 125 44.47 -18.26 -2.51
N PRO A 126 45.75 -18.04 -2.87
CA PRO A 126 46.52 -19.02 -3.59
C PRO A 126 46.49 -20.36 -2.83
N PRO A 127 46.43 -21.51 -3.54
CA PRO A 127 46.47 -22.81 -2.89
C PRO A 127 47.72 -22.92 -2.01
N PRO A 128 47.64 -23.59 -0.85
CA PRO A 128 48.81 -23.76 0.02
C PRO A 128 49.94 -24.43 -0.76
N LEU A 129 51.16 -23.88 -0.63
CA LEU A 129 52.35 -24.47 -1.22
C LEU A 129 52.48 -25.90 -0.71
N ARG A 130 52.43 -26.88 -1.63
CA ARG A 130 52.72 -28.27 -1.28
C ARG A 130 54.18 -28.33 -0.83
N GLU A 131 54.43 -28.77 0.39
CA GLU A 131 55.77 -29.13 0.83
C GLU A 131 56.30 -30.23 -0.10
N VAL A 132 57.24 -29.86 -0.96
CA VAL A 132 58.00 -30.83 -1.75
C VAL A 132 58.96 -31.52 -0.79
N ARG A 133 58.57 -32.68 -0.28
CA ARG A 133 59.49 -33.57 0.43
C ARG A 133 60.46 -34.16 -0.57
N TYR A 134 61.70 -33.68 -0.55
CA TYR A 134 62.81 -34.35 -1.20
C TYR A 134 63.16 -35.59 -0.36
N TRP A 135 63.04 -36.77 -0.97
CA TRP A 135 63.54 -38.03 -0.42
C TRP A 135 65.04 -38.15 -0.67
#